data_AF-A0A430Q507-F1
#
_entry.id   AF-A0A430Q507-F1
#
_cell.length_a   1.000
_cell.length_b   1.000
_cell.length_c   1.000
_cell.angle_alpha   90.00
_cell.angle_beta   90.00
_cell.angle_gamma   90.00
#
_symmetry.space_group_name_H-M   'P 1'
#
loop_
_entity.id
_entity.type
_entity.pdbx_description
1 polymer ?
#
loop_
_entity_poly.entity_id
_entity_poly.type
_entity_poly.pdbx_seq_one_letter_code
_entity_poly.pdbx_strand_id
1 'polypeptide(L)'
;MCCPEILTKTPKLTNPKASDYVDVNVKTLRHNHYDNIFALGDCAALPTSKTAAAVAGQVGTLEKNICDIINGGQGNVSEVTEFDYRAKPLETLPIDQGKERYLFYFTKTYLLPPLYWDGLLRAKPLETLPIDQGKERYLFYFTKTYLLPPLYWDGLL
;
A
#
# COMPACT_ATOMS: atom_id res chain seq x y z
N MET A 1 6.92 -15.97 -6.85
CA MET A 1 5.52 -16.15 -7.29
C MET A 1 5.48 -16.29 -8.79
N CYS A 2 4.52 -17.06 -9.31
CA CYS A 2 4.36 -17.31 -10.75
C CYS A 2 3.21 -16.45 -11.30
N CYS A 3 3.33 -15.99 -12.54
CA CYS A 3 2.26 -15.29 -13.22
C CYS A 3 1.08 -16.26 -13.51
N PRO A 4 -0.18 -15.85 -13.29
CA PRO A 4 -1.35 -16.63 -13.69
C PRO A 4 -1.31 -17.06 -15.17
N GLU A 5 -1.68 -18.31 -15.45
CA GLU A 5 -1.65 -18.88 -16.82
C GLU A 5 -2.53 -18.12 -17.82
N ILE A 6 -3.59 -17.46 -17.36
CA ILE A 6 -4.44 -16.65 -18.24
C ILE A 6 -3.67 -15.45 -18.80
N LEU A 7 -2.77 -14.86 -18.00
CA LEU A 7 -1.99 -13.69 -18.40
C LEU A 7 -0.91 -14.06 -19.40
N THR A 8 -0.28 -15.24 -19.24
CA THR A 8 0.70 -15.75 -20.21
C THR A 8 0.07 -16.02 -21.58
N LYS A 9 -1.24 -16.30 -21.64
CA LYS A 9 -2.01 -16.47 -22.89
C LYS A 9 -2.51 -15.14 -23.49
N THR A 10 -2.35 -14.01 -22.82
CA THR A 10 -2.84 -12.69 -23.27
C THR A 10 -1.71 -11.67 -23.43
N PRO A 11 -0.84 -11.82 -24.46
CA PRO A 11 0.34 -10.96 -24.64
C PRO A 11 0.02 -9.48 -24.90
N LYS A 12 -1.24 -9.14 -25.20
CA LYS A 12 -1.68 -7.75 -25.38
C LYS A 12 -1.77 -6.98 -24.07
N LEU A 13 -1.99 -7.66 -22.95
CA LEU A 13 -2.19 -7.07 -21.62
C LEU A 13 -0.92 -7.12 -20.77
N THR A 14 0.12 -7.81 -21.25
CA THR A 14 1.25 -8.20 -20.42
C THR A 14 2.56 -7.71 -20.99
N ASN A 15 3.56 -7.62 -20.11
CA ASN A 15 4.89 -7.21 -20.47
C ASN A 15 5.82 -8.44 -20.53
N PRO A 16 6.30 -8.84 -21.72
CA PRO A 16 7.20 -10.00 -21.85
C PRO A 16 8.51 -9.84 -21.08
N LYS A 17 8.97 -8.60 -20.85
CA LYS A 17 10.19 -8.31 -20.07
C LYS A 17 9.97 -8.42 -18.57
N ALA A 18 8.71 -8.45 -18.12
CA ALA A 18 8.32 -8.61 -16.73
C ALA A 18 7.52 -9.91 -16.55
N SER A 19 8.02 -11.02 -17.09
CA SER A 19 7.45 -12.36 -16.87
C SER A 19 5.95 -12.47 -17.17
N ASP A 20 5.48 -11.76 -18.20
CA ASP A 20 4.09 -11.70 -18.62
C ASP A 20 3.12 -11.23 -17.52
N TYR A 21 3.59 -10.42 -16.56
CA TYR A 21 2.70 -9.65 -15.66
C TYR A 21 2.01 -8.51 -16.42
N VAL A 22 0.89 -8.02 -15.89
CA VAL A 22 0.08 -6.95 -16.51
C VAL A 22 0.90 -5.67 -16.63
N ASP A 23 0.96 -5.08 -17.82
CA ASP A 23 1.80 -3.91 -18.10
C ASP A 23 1.15 -2.60 -17.62
N VAL A 24 1.53 -2.15 -16.44
CA VAL A 24 0.97 -0.94 -15.81
C VAL A 24 2.02 0.12 -15.54
N ASN A 25 1.57 1.36 -15.52
CA ASN A 25 2.34 2.49 -15.05
C ASN A 25 2.57 2.35 -13.54
N VAL A 26 3.84 2.45 -13.14
CA VAL A 26 4.30 2.22 -11.76
C VAL A 26 3.71 3.23 -10.76
N LYS A 27 3.35 4.44 -11.21
CA LYS A 27 2.82 5.51 -10.37
C LYS A 27 1.31 5.47 -10.26
N THR A 28 0.62 5.23 -11.38
CA THR A 28 -0.85 5.37 -11.47
C THR A 28 -1.60 4.04 -11.44
N LEU A 29 -0.89 2.91 -11.64
CA LEU A 29 -1.44 1.55 -11.72
C LEU A 29 -2.38 1.30 -12.92
N ARG A 30 -2.41 2.25 -13.86
CA ARG A 30 -3.14 2.18 -15.12
C ARG A 30 -2.32 1.44 -16.18
N HIS A 31 -2.98 0.67 -17.04
CA HIS A 31 -2.30 -0.04 -18.13
C HIS A 31 -1.68 0.94 -19.13
N ASN A 32 -0.46 0.67 -19.61
CA ASN A 32 0.26 1.62 -20.49
C ASN A 32 -0.36 1.77 -21.88
N HIS A 33 -1.09 0.75 -22.36
CA HIS A 33 -1.75 0.75 -23.68
C HIS A 33 -3.27 0.89 -23.63
N TYR A 34 -3.90 0.67 -22.47
CA TYR A 34 -5.36 0.57 -22.35
C TYR A 34 -5.85 1.48 -21.25
N ASP A 35 -6.54 2.53 -21.66
CA ASP A 35 -6.94 3.63 -20.79
C ASP A 35 -7.96 3.26 -19.71
N ASN A 36 -8.66 2.14 -19.88
CA ASN A 36 -9.70 1.64 -19.00
C ASN A 36 -9.31 0.37 -18.25
N ILE A 37 -8.03 -0.03 -18.30
CA ILE A 37 -7.51 -1.22 -17.62
C ILE A 37 -6.56 -0.79 -16.51
N PHE A 38 -6.69 -1.43 -15.35
CA PHE A 38 -5.88 -1.20 -14.17
C PHE A 38 -5.48 -2.54 -13.56
N ALA A 39 -4.30 -2.60 -12.93
CA ALA A 39 -3.88 -3.77 -12.18
C ALA A 39 -3.03 -3.37 -10.97
N LEU A 40 -3.13 -4.16 -9.92
CA LEU A 40 -2.39 -4.00 -8.67
C LEU A 40 -2.00 -5.36 -8.10
N GLY A 41 -1.06 -5.37 -7.17
CA GLY A 41 -0.61 -6.56 -6.47
C GLY A 41 0.23 -7.49 -7.34
N ASP A 42 0.08 -8.79 -7.11
CA ASP A 42 1.02 -9.79 -7.61
C ASP A 42 0.91 -9.99 -9.12
N CYS A 43 -0.23 -9.69 -9.73
CA CYS A 43 -0.43 -9.80 -11.17
C CYS A 43 0.16 -8.61 -11.97
N ALA A 44 0.48 -7.51 -11.31
CA ALA A 44 0.97 -6.30 -11.96
C ALA A 44 2.51 -6.32 -12.12
N ALA A 45 2.99 -5.76 -13.23
CA ALA A 45 4.42 -5.61 -13.53
C ALA A 45 5.07 -4.46 -12.73
N LEU A 46 4.84 -4.42 -11.42
CA LEU A 46 5.37 -3.39 -10.54
C LEU A 46 6.75 -3.80 -10.00
N PRO A 47 7.74 -2.90 -9.96
CA PRO A 47 9.09 -3.20 -9.46
C PRO A 47 9.16 -3.20 -7.92
N THR A 48 8.17 -3.79 -7.25
CA THR A 48 8.07 -3.88 -5.77
C THR A 48 7.86 -5.32 -5.33
N SER A 49 8.11 -5.57 -4.04
CA SER A 49 7.84 -6.85 -3.40
C SER A 49 6.35 -7.18 -3.46
N LYS A 50 6.03 -8.32 -4.08
CA LYS A 50 4.69 -8.88 -4.22
C LYS A 50 4.18 -9.36 -2.84
N THR A 51 3.56 -8.44 -2.10
CA THR A 51 3.13 -8.63 -0.69
C THR A 51 1.79 -7.94 -0.42
N ALA A 52 1.06 -8.39 0.60
CA ALA A 52 -0.19 -7.76 1.03
C ALA A 52 0.00 -6.30 1.49
N ALA A 53 1.16 -5.98 2.08
CA ALA A 53 1.50 -4.60 2.43
C ALA A 53 1.65 -3.72 1.18
N ALA A 54 2.29 -4.23 0.12
CA ALA A 54 2.37 -3.53 -1.17
C ALA A 54 0.98 -3.28 -1.78
N VAL A 55 0.09 -4.29 -1.72
CA VAL A 55 -1.31 -4.14 -2.13
C VAL A 55 -2.01 -3.04 -1.33
N ALA A 56 -1.85 -3.01 0.00
CA ALA A 56 -2.49 -2.01 0.84
C ALA A 56 -2.13 -0.56 0.44
N GLY A 57 -0.85 -0.28 0.15
CA GLY A 57 -0.46 1.06 -0.32
C GLY A 57 -0.87 1.34 -1.77
N GLN A 58 -1.01 0.32 -2.62
CA GLN A 58 -1.47 0.48 -4.01
C GLN A 58 -2.97 0.78 -4.11
N VAL A 59 -3.79 0.17 -3.25
CA VAL A 59 -5.26 0.31 -3.27
C VAL A 59 -5.69 1.76 -3.13
N GLY A 60 -5.09 2.51 -2.19
CA GLY A 60 -5.46 3.91 -1.96
C GLY A 60 -5.11 4.84 -3.13
N THR A 61 -4.01 4.57 -3.84
CA THR A 61 -3.66 5.31 -5.06
C THR A 61 -4.62 4.99 -6.20
N LEU A 62 -4.91 3.70 -6.39
CA LEU A 62 -5.78 3.26 -7.48
C LEU A 62 -7.20 3.80 -7.33
N GLU A 63 -7.77 3.74 -6.11
CA GLU A 63 -9.11 4.26 -5.80
C GLU A 63 -9.24 5.72 -6.23
N LYS A 64 -8.33 6.59 -5.78
CA LYS A 64 -8.36 8.03 -6.09
C LYS A 64 -8.27 8.28 -7.60
N ASN A 65 -7.39 7.55 -8.29
CA ASN A 65 -7.19 7.72 -9.71
C ASN A 65 -8.40 7.23 -10.53
N ILE A 66 -9.03 6.11 -10.14
CA ILE A 66 -10.25 5.63 -10.79
C ILE A 66 -11.42 6.60 -10.55
N CYS A 67 -11.60 7.07 -9.31
CA CYS A 67 -12.64 8.05 -9.00
C CYS A 67 -12.49 9.33 -9.81
N ASP A 68 -11.27 9.82 -10.00
CA ASP A 68 -11.00 10.98 -10.86
C ASP A 68 -11.38 10.71 -12.32
N ILE A 69 -11.00 9.56 -12.88
CA ILE A 69 -11.36 9.18 -14.26
C ILE A 69 -12.88 9.12 -14.45
N ILE A 70 -13.60 8.53 -13.48
CA ILE A 70 -15.07 8.45 -13.52
C ILE A 70 -15.70 9.85 -13.54
N ASN A 71 -15.09 10.81 -12.83
CA ASN A 71 -15.52 12.21 -12.81
C ASN A 71 -15.07 13.03 -14.04
N GLY A 72 -14.45 12.39 -15.04
CA GLY A 72 -13.95 13.05 -16.25
C GLY A 72 -12.56 13.65 -16.13
N GLY A 73 -11.83 13.34 -15.05
CA GLY A 73 -10.43 13.70 -14.85
C GLY A 73 -9.45 12.80 -15.62
N GLN A 74 -8.15 13.00 -15.35
CA GLN A 74 -7.07 12.30 -16.06
C GLN A 74 -6.56 11.05 -15.32
N GLY A 75 -6.93 10.86 -14.05
CA GLY A 75 -6.51 9.72 -13.24
C GLY A 75 -5.08 9.81 -12.70
N ASN A 76 -4.57 11.03 -12.52
CA ASN A 76 -3.22 11.30 -12.04
C ASN A 76 -3.25 12.05 -10.68
N VAL A 77 -4.31 11.86 -9.89
CA VAL A 77 -4.51 12.58 -8.62
C VAL A 77 -3.53 12.12 -7.55
N SER A 78 -3.17 10.84 -7.57
CA SER A 78 -2.22 10.28 -6.62
C SER A 78 -1.23 9.36 -7.32
N GLU A 79 -0.01 9.37 -6.80
CA GLU A 79 1.05 8.45 -7.23
C GLU A 79 1.36 7.48 -6.08
N VAL A 80 1.75 6.25 -6.41
CA VAL A 80 2.27 5.31 -5.42
C VAL A 80 3.62 5.83 -4.90
N THR A 81 3.64 6.46 -3.74
CA THR A 81 4.83 7.12 -3.16
C THR A 81 5.46 6.36 -1.98
N GLU A 82 4.73 5.45 -1.33
CA GLU A 82 5.18 4.81 -0.08
C GLU A 82 6.13 3.60 -0.27
N PHE A 83 6.36 3.14 -1.50
CA PHE A 83 7.33 2.06 -1.76
C PHE A 83 8.52 2.63 -2.53
N ASP A 84 9.69 2.69 -1.87
CA ASP A 84 10.93 3.00 -2.58
C ASP A 84 11.26 1.83 -3.52
N TYR A 85 10.90 2.00 -4.79
CA TYR A 85 11.28 1.09 -5.87
C TYR A 85 12.80 0.95 -6.06
N ARG A 86 13.62 1.73 -5.32
CA ARG A 86 15.08 1.61 -5.26
C ARG A 86 15.56 0.60 -4.20
N ALA A 87 14.66 -0.24 -3.68
CA ALA A 87 14.96 -1.31 -2.72
C ALA A 87 15.66 -0.81 -1.44
N LYS A 88 15.42 0.44 -1.04
CA LYS A 88 15.86 0.93 0.27
C LYS A 88 14.86 0.49 1.35
N PRO A 89 15.33 0.07 2.52
CA PRO A 89 14.46 -0.21 3.65
C PRO A 89 13.67 1.06 4.02
N LEU A 90 12.35 0.99 3.90
CA LEU A 90 11.42 1.98 4.45
C LEU A 90 10.75 1.35 5.67
N GLU A 91 11.44 1.45 6.79
CA GLU A 91 10.92 0.96 8.06
C GLU A 91 9.80 1.89 8.55
N THR A 92 8.63 1.32 8.86
CA THR A 92 7.48 2.07 9.37
C THR A 92 7.75 2.66 10.76
N LEU A 93 8.63 2.01 11.53
CA LEU A 93 9.00 2.44 12.86
C LEU A 93 10.48 2.84 12.85
N PRO A 94 10.85 3.90 13.58
CA PRO A 94 12.25 4.33 13.80
C PRO A 94 12.99 3.40 14.78
N ILE A 95 12.86 2.09 14.60
CA ILE A 95 13.51 1.01 15.34
C ILE A 95 13.99 0.03 14.29
N ASP A 96 15.27 -0.35 14.35
CA ASP A 96 15.86 -1.37 13.48
C ASP A 96 14.96 -2.62 13.42
N GLN A 97 14.24 -2.75 12.30
CA GLN A 97 13.27 -3.81 12.02
C GLN A 97 13.97 -5.04 11.43
N GLY A 98 15.27 -4.96 11.13
CA GLY A 98 16.10 -6.08 10.70
C GLY A 98 16.48 -7.03 11.85
N LYS A 99 16.30 -6.61 13.11
CA LYS A 99 16.53 -7.46 14.29
C LYS A 99 15.26 -8.19 14.71
N GLU A 100 15.41 -9.48 15.03
CA GLU A 100 14.34 -10.29 15.59
C GLU A 100 13.91 -9.73 16.95
N ARG A 101 12.62 -9.38 17.08
CA ARG A 101 12.03 -8.87 18.32
C ARG A 101 10.66 -9.51 18.55
N TYR A 102 10.38 -9.84 19.81
CA TYR A 102 9.07 -10.36 20.23
C TYR A 102 7.91 -9.42 19.86
N LEU A 103 8.14 -8.10 19.86
CA LEU A 103 7.17 -7.12 19.41
C LEU A 103 6.69 -7.39 17.97
N PHE A 104 7.62 -7.64 17.03
CA PHE A 104 7.25 -7.93 15.64
C PHE A 104 6.53 -9.28 15.51
N TYR A 105 6.91 -10.28 16.31
CA TYR A 105 6.19 -11.55 16.37
C TYR A 105 4.75 -11.35 16.84
N PHE A 106 4.54 -10.62 17.94
CA PHE A 106 3.21 -10.34 18.47
C PHE A 106 2.36 -9.56 17.45
N THR A 107 2.90 -8.49 16.88
CA THR A 107 2.24 -7.69 15.85
C THR A 107 1.83 -8.53 14.64
N LYS A 108 2.74 -9.35 14.10
CA LYS A 108 2.45 -10.18 12.93
C LYS A 108 1.44 -11.30 13.22
N THR A 109 1.47 -11.86 14.42
CA THR A 109 0.65 -13.02 14.79
C THR A 109 -0.76 -12.60 15.23
N TYR A 110 -0.89 -11.51 15.98
CA TYR A 110 -2.15 -11.15 16.64
C TYR A 110 -2.77 -9.86 16.12
N LEU A 111 -1.95 -8.87 15.71
CA LEU A 111 -2.46 -7.57 15.27
C LEU A 111 -2.80 -7.55 13.77
N LEU A 112 -1.92 -8.11 12.92
CA LEU A 112 -2.13 -8.07 11.47
C LEU A 112 -3.35 -8.88 10.98
N PRO A 113 -3.68 -10.07 11.50
CA PRO A 113 -4.85 -10.81 11.01
C PRO A 113 -6.18 -10.07 11.13
N PRO A 114 -6.58 -9.51 12.30
CA PRO A 114 -7.82 -8.73 12.37
C PRO A 114 -7.74 -7.45 11.52
N LEU A 115 -6.58 -6.77 11.44
CA LEU A 115 -6.41 -5.61 10.56
C LEU A 115 -6.60 -5.96 9.08
N TYR A 116 -6.18 -7.15 8.66
CA TYR A 116 -6.40 -7.63 7.30
C TYR A 116 -7.89 -7.89 7.03
N TRP A 117 -8.55 -8.67 7.89
CA TRP A 117 -9.95 -9.09 7.68
C TRP A 117 -10.96 -7.95 7.88
N ASP A 118 -10.75 -7.11 8.89
CA ASP A 118 -11.70 -6.06 9.28
C ASP A 118 -11.32 -4.67 8.78
N GLY A 119 -10.05 -4.43 8.47
CA GLY A 119 -9.56 -3.19 7.87
C GLY A 119 -9.44 -3.30 6.36
N LEU A 120 -8.35 -3.92 5.89
CA LEU A 120 -7.94 -3.93 4.48
C LEU A 120 -9.04 -4.48 3.55
N LEU A 121 -9.63 -5.64 3.87
CA LEU A 121 -10.66 -6.25 3.01
C LEU A 121 -11.99 -5.50 3.04
N ARG A 122 -12.28 -4.75 4.10
CA ARG A 122 -13.50 -3.96 4.21
C ARG A 122 -13.34 -2.53 3.69
N ALA A 123 -12.16 -2.21 3.14
CA ALA A 123 -11.76 -0.86 2.74
C ALA A 123 -12.06 0.19 3.83
N LYS A 124 -12.03 -0.22 5.10
CA LYS A 124 -12.17 0.74 6.18
C LYS A 124 -10.83 1.46 6.29
N PRO A 125 -10.83 2.80 6.44
CA PRO A 125 -9.62 3.48 6.87
C PRO A 125 -9.10 2.74 8.10
N LEU A 126 -7.77 2.63 8.24
CA LEU A 126 -7.11 1.92 9.33
C LEU A 126 -7.36 2.67 10.66
N GLU A 127 -8.61 2.65 11.12
CA GLU A 127 -9.14 3.15 12.38
C GLU A 127 -8.67 2.19 13.47
N THR A 128 -7.34 2.16 13.69
CA THR A 128 -6.73 1.43 14.82
C THR A 128 -7.13 2.02 16.18
N LEU A 129 -7.91 3.09 16.17
CA LEU A 129 -8.56 3.72 17.31
C LEU A 129 -10.02 4.00 16.93
N PRO A 130 -11.00 3.96 17.85
CA PRO A 130 -12.42 4.26 17.61
C PRO A 130 -12.67 5.76 17.35
N ILE A 131 -11.87 6.34 16.45
CA ILE A 131 -11.82 7.76 16.10
C ILE A 131 -11.53 7.79 14.59
N ASP A 132 -12.46 8.39 13.85
CA ASP A 132 -12.30 8.70 12.43
C ASP A 132 -11.01 9.52 12.21
N GLN A 133 -9.99 8.87 11.63
CA GLN A 133 -8.67 9.46 11.35
C GLN A 133 -8.63 10.20 10.01
N GLY A 134 -9.67 10.11 9.17
CA GLY A 134 -9.77 10.81 7.89
C GLY A 134 -10.16 12.28 8.02
N LYS A 135 -10.61 12.69 9.21
CA LYS A 135 -11.00 14.06 9.54
C LYS A 135 -9.91 14.76 10.34
N GLU A 136 -9.32 15.80 9.78
CA GLU A 136 -8.32 16.63 10.48
C GLU A 136 -8.92 17.21 11.77
N ARG A 137 -8.31 16.88 12.91
CA ARG A 137 -8.75 17.32 14.25
C ARG A 137 -7.55 17.83 15.03
N TYR A 138 -7.73 18.98 15.67
CA TYR A 138 -6.70 19.64 16.48
C TYR A 138 -6.13 18.74 17.59
N LEU A 139 -6.99 17.90 18.20
CA LEU A 139 -6.57 16.93 19.20
C LEU A 139 -5.56 15.91 18.64
N PHE A 140 -5.70 15.51 17.37
CA PHE A 140 -4.81 14.55 16.72
C PHE A 140 -3.46 15.18 16.37
N TYR A 141 -3.46 16.46 15.98
CA TYR A 141 -2.24 17.26 15.83
C TYR A 141 -1.52 17.40 17.18
N PHE A 142 -2.26 17.72 18.24
CA PHE A 142 -1.71 17.87 19.59
C PHE A 142 -1.12 16.54 20.11
N THR A 143 -1.85 15.42 19.96
CA THR A 143 -1.35 14.11 20.41
C THR A 143 -0.12 13.66 19.63
N LYS A 144 -0.09 13.84 18.29
CA LYS A 144 1.10 13.55 17.48
C LYS A 144 2.30 14.45 17.77
N THR A 145 2.06 15.71 18.13
CA THR A 145 3.13 16.70 18.27
C THR A 145 3.69 16.76 19.69
N TYR A 146 2.87 16.50 20.70
CA TYR A 146 3.25 16.76 22.10
C TYR A 146 3.10 15.56 23.04
N LEU A 147 2.18 14.63 22.76
CA LEU A 147 1.94 13.49 23.64
C LEU A 147 2.74 12.24 23.22
N LEU A 148 2.74 11.95 21.92
CA LEU A 148 3.44 10.80 21.36
C LEU A 148 4.97 10.92 21.47
N PRO A 149 5.61 12.09 21.22
CA PRO A 149 7.07 12.17 21.26
C PRO A 149 7.66 11.85 22.65
N PRO A 150 7.20 12.40 23.79
CA PRO A 150 7.75 12.04 25.10
C PRO A 150 7.52 10.56 25.44
N LEU A 151 6.34 10.02 25.12
CA LEU A 151 5.99 8.62 25.38
C LEU A 151 6.83 7.64 24.52
N TYR A 152 7.22 8.09 23.32
CA TYR A 152 8.07 7.39 22.36
C TYR A 152 9.57 7.48 22.71
N TRP A 153 10.05 8.63 23.18
CA TRP A 153 11.46 8.86 23.53
C TRP A 153 11.83 8.35 24.93
N ASP A 154 10.91 8.39 25.90
CA ASP A 154 11.20 8.06 27.31
C ASP A 154 10.57 6.75 27.79
N GLY A 155 9.58 6.19 27.07
CA GLY A 155 8.80 5.03 27.52
C GLY A 155 9.12 3.69 26.85
N LEU A 156 9.94 3.68 25.80
CA LEU A 156 10.23 2.50 24.95
C LEU A 156 11.73 2.21 24.80
N LEU A 157 12.58 2.92 25.56
CA LEU A 157 13.99 2.59 25.82
C LEU A 157 14.13 1.82 27.13
#